data_AF-A0A0H5QNZ9-F1
#
_entry.id   AF-A0A0H5QNZ9-F1
#
_cell.length_a   1.000
_cell.length_b   1.000
_cell.length_c   1.000
_cell.angle_alpha   90.00
_cell.angle_beta   90.00
_cell.angle_gamma   90.00
#
_symmetry.space_group_name_H-M   'P 1'
#
loop_
_entity.id
_entity.type
_entity.pdbx_description
1 polymer ?
#
loop_
_entity_poly.entity_id
_entity_poly.type
_entity_poly.pdbx_seq_one_letter_code
_entity_poly.pdbx_strand_id
1 'polypeptide(L)'
;MRYIPVIGTPEQFSERYLLRTVERKNPIRSLVVITMYNEAPSELERTLKGVCRNLDIFVKNLGPSAWKQFEVVIVSDGRRQCNPATLEYLSGLGLFNGEHMLEALEVSEQITLHMFESTVILKDSLNIHHKPLQMIFALKEDNGGKLDSHRWFFNAFAAQTRPEYTFLLDVGTKPSRDAIWKLYEAMEDDTDIGGCCGEITTLGSAHINPWVAAQ
;
A
#
# COMPACT_ATOMS: atom_id res chain seq x y z
N MET A 1 15.62 -4.82 3.37
CA MET A 1 14.97 -3.87 2.44
C MET A 1 15.68 -3.92 1.09
N ARG A 2 14.96 -3.95 -0.04
CA ARG A 2 15.53 -3.77 -1.40
C ARG A 2 15.10 -2.39 -1.89
N TYR A 3 16.01 -1.65 -2.49
CA TYR A 3 15.75 -0.33 -3.07
C TYR A 3 15.97 -0.40 -4.58
N ILE A 4 15.09 0.25 -5.36
CA ILE A 4 15.18 0.37 -6.80
C ILE A 4 14.84 1.80 -7.21
N PRO A 5 15.77 2.56 -7.82
CA PRO A 5 15.44 3.79 -8.53
C PRO A 5 14.82 3.45 -9.88
N VAL A 6 13.58 3.91 -10.09
CA VAL A 6 12.79 3.64 -11.30
C VAL A 6 12.85 4.85 -12.23
N ILE A 7 13.19 4.58 -13.49
CA ILE A 7 13.27 5.57 -14.57
C ILE A 7 12.31 5.14 -15.68
N GLY A 8 11.30 5.97 -15.95
CA GLY A 8 10.30 5.76 -16.99
C GLY A 8 8.88 5.94 -16.49
N THR A 9 7.92 5.51 -17.30
CA THR A 9 6.49 5.60 -16.98
C THR A 9 5.98 4.32 -16.32
N PRO A 10 4.79 4.35 -15.67
CA PRO A 10 4.15 3.15 -15.13
C PRO A 10 4.06 1.99 -16.12
N GLU A 11 3.72 2.27 -17.38
CA GLU A 11 3.50 1.26 -18.43
C GLU A 11 4.79 0.54 -18.84
N GLN A 12 5.94 1.22 -18.73
CA GLN A 12 7.25 0.68 -19.06
C GLN A 12 7.87 -0.10 -17.88
N PHE A 13 7.24 -0.07 -16.70
CA PHE A 13 7.82 -0.63 -15.48
C PHE A 13 8.16 -2.11 -15.63
N SER A 14 7.23 -2.91 -16.14
CA SER A 14 7.39 -4.36 -16.28
C SER A 14 8.46 -4.77 -17.30
N GLU A 15 8.88 -3.86 -18.19
CA GLU A 15 9.95 -4.12 -19.15
C GLU A 15 11.35 -4.02 -18.52
N ARG A 16 11.48 -3.29 -17.41
CA ARG A 16 12.77 -2.90 -16.82
C ARG A 16 12.98 -3.35 -15.39
N TYR A 17 11.90 -3.51 -14.63
CA TYR A 17 11.94 -3.76 -13.21
C TYR A 17 11.09 -4.99 -12.85
N LEU A 18 11.58 -5.77 -11.88
CA LEU A 18 10.90 -6.97 -11.39
C LEU A 18 10.67 -6.86 -9.89
N LEU A 19 9.41 -6.93 -9.49
CA LEU A 19 8.98 -6.96 -8.09
C LEU A 19 9.50 -8.22 -7.39
N ARG A 20 9.91 -8.07 -6.14
CA ARG A 20 10.41 -9.16 -5.30
C ARG A 20 9.37 -10.27 -5.12
N THR A 21 8.09 -9.93 -5.02
CA THR A 21 7.01 -10.92 -4.87
C THR A 21 6.88 -11.79 -6.11
N VAL A 22 7.01 -11.19 -7.29
CA VAL A 22 7.02 -11.88 -8.58
C VAL A 22 8.28 -12.72 -8.75
N GLU A 23 9.46 -12.18 -8.41
CA GLU A 23 10.74 -12.91 -8.38
C GLU A 23 10.67 -14.15 -7.48
N ARG A 24 9.99 -14.05 -6.32
CA ARG A 24 9.76 -15.14 -5.38
C ARG A 24 8.65 -16.11 -5.80
N LYS A 25 7.96 -15.85 -6.92
CA LYS A 25 6.80 -16.60 -7.40
C LYS A 25 5.67 -16.69 -6.36
N ASN A 26 5.50 -15.62 -5.58
CA ASN A 26 4.39 -15.53 -4.65
C ASN A 26 3.09 -15.28 -5.44
N PRO A 27 2.04 -16.09 -5.25
CA PRO A 27 0.79 -15.94 -6.00
C PRO A 27 -0.05 -14.84 -5.36
N ILE A 28 0.28 -13.58 -5.65
CA ILE A 28 -0.46 -12.42 -5.14
C ILE A 28 -1.89 -12.48 -5.66
N ARG A 29 -2.86 -12.73 -4.78
CA ARG A 29 -4.30 -12.68 -5.09
C ARG A 29 -4.91 -11.35 -4.67
N SER A 30 -4.46 -10.79 -3.55
CA SER A 30 -4.97 -9.54 -2.99
C SER A 30 -3.87 -8.47 -2.97
N LEU A 31 -4.08 -7.39 -3.72
CA LEU A 31 -3.16 -6.26 -3.78
C LEU A 31 -3.84 -5.00 -3.26
N VAL A 32 -3.31 -4.44 -2.19
CA VAL A 32 -3.87 -3.24 -1.55
C VAL A 32 -3.02 -2.03 -1.92
N VAL A 33 -3.62 -0.98 -2.48
CA VAL A 33 -2.98 0.33 -2.58
C VAL A 33 -3.36 1.20 -1.40
N ILE A 34 -2.37 1.89 -0.85
CA ILE A 34 -2.53 2.95 0.13
C ILE A 34 -1.97 4.24 -0.49
N THR A 35 -2.84 5.15 -0.91
CA THR A 35 -2.42 6.45 -1.45
C THR A 35 -2.08 7.42 -0.31
N MET A 36 -0.94 8.09 -0.44
CA MET A 36 -0.36 8.99 0.55
C MET A 36 0.12 10.29 -0.14
N TYR A 37 0.00 11.42 0.54
CA TYR A 37 0.54 12.71 0.13
C TYR A 37 1.46 13.32 1.21
N ASN A 38 0.91 13.86 2.30
CA ASN A 38 1.67 14.53 3.36
C ASN A 38 1.20 14.17 4.79
N GLU A 39 0.44 13.10 4.92
CA GLU A 39 -0.18 12.66 6.17
C GLU A 39 0.85 12.36 7.26
N ALA A 40 0.42 12.49 8.51
CA ALA A 40 1.27 12.25 9.67
C ALA A 40 1.57 10.75 9.87
N PRO A 41 2.68 10.40 10.54
CA PRO A 41 3.03 8.99 10.79
C PRO A 41 1.94 8.23 11.57
N SER A 42 1.20 8.91 12.44
CA SER A 42 0.10 8.33 13.21
C SER A 42 -1.08 7.89 12.33
N GLU A 43 -1.33 8.58 11.22
CA GLU A 43 -2.38 8.24 10.26
C GLU A 43 -2.00 7.01 9.45
N LEU A 44 -0.76 6.97 8.96
CA LEU A 44 -0.22 5.81 8.25
C LEU A 44 -0.17 4.57 9.16
N GLU A 45 0.35 4.72 10.38
CA GLU A 45 0.41 3.63 11.37
C GLU A 45 -0.99 3.07 11.63
N ARG A 46 -1.99 3.95 11.78
CA ARG A 46 -3.38 3.55 12.02
C ARG A 46 -3.95 2.76 10.84
N THR A 47 -3.72 3.20 9.60
CA THR A 47 -4.13 2.49 8.39
C THR A 47 -3.46 1.13 8.32
N LEU A 48 -2.15 1.05 8.49
CA LEU A 48 -1.38 -0.20 8.45
C LEU A 48 -1.83 -1.19 9.52
N LYS A 49 -2.07 -0.74 10.76
CA LYS A 49 -2.67 -1.60 11.81
C LYS A 49 -4.04 -2.13 11.42
N GLY A 50 -4.84 -1.36 10.68
CA GLY A 50 -6.12 -1.82 10.12
C GLY A 50 -5.95 -2.92 9.08
N VAL A 51 -4.99 -2.74 8.17
CA VAL A 51 -4.65 -3.74 7.15
C VAL A 51 -4.12 -5.02 7.80
N CYS A 52 -3.21 -4.94 8.77
CA CYS A 52 -2.69 -6.12 9.47
C CYS A 52 -3.78 -6.94 10.18
N ARG A 53 -4.74 -6.28 10.84
CA ARG A 53 -5.88 -7.00 11.46
C ARG A 53 -6.71 -7.76 10.44
N ASN A 54 -6.90 -7.19 9.25
CA ASN A 54 -7.59 -7.89 8.16
C ASN A 54 -6.75 -9.05 7.64
N LEU A 55 -5.45 -8.85 7.42
CA LEU A 55 -4.52 -9.92 7.01
C LEU A 55 -4.55 -11.11 7.98
N ASP A 56 -4.62 -10.86 9.28
CA ASP A 56 -4.74 -11.94 10.27
C ASP A 56 -6.01 -12.78 10.06
N ILE A 57 -7.11 -12.18 9.60
CA ILE A 57 -8.35 -12.90 9.22
C ILE A 57 -8.15 -13.69 7.94
N PHE A 58 -7.50 -13.13 6.91
CA PHE A 58 -7.14 -13.87 5.70
C PHE A 58 -6.33 -15.13 6.06
N VAL A 59 -5.33 -15.00 6.93
CA VAL A 59 -4.52 -16.13 7.39
C VAL A 59 -5.31 -17.12 8.24
N LYS A 60 -6.26 -16.63 9.04
CA LYS A 60 -7.15 -17.49 9.83
C LYS A 60 -8.06 -18.35 8.94
N ASN A 61 -8.61 -17.78 7.87
CA ASN A 61 -9.64 -18.42 7.05
C ASN A 61 -9.05 -19.20 5.86
N LEU A 62 -8.01 -18.67 5.21
CA LEU A 62 -7.36 -19.28 4.04
C LEU A 62 -6.09 -20.08 4.39
N GLY A 63 -5.67 -20.06 5.66
CA GLY A 63 -4.55 -20.84 6.19
C GLY A 63 -3.23 -20.08 6.32
N PRO A 64 -2.20 -20.73 6.90
CA PRO A 64 -0.96 -20.08 7.37
C PRO A 64 -0.12 -19.43 6.26
N SER A 65 -0.33 -19.82 5.00
CA SER A 65 0.41 -19.28 3.85
C SER A 65 -0.31 -18.13 3.15
N ALA A 66 -1.53 -17.75 3.57
CA ALA A 66 -2.32 -16.72 2.90
C ALA A 66 -1.62 -15.35 2.87
N TRP A 67 -0.73 -15.06 3.83
CA TRP A 67 0.04 -13.82 3.83
C TRP A 67 0.96 -13.66 2.61
N LYS A 68 1.36 -14.76 1.97
CA LYS A 68 2.14 -14.72 0.72
C LYS A 68 1.29 -14.27 -0.47
N GLN A 69 -0.03 -14.36 -0.37
CA GLN A 69 -0.99 -13.96 -1.40
C GLN A 69 -1.47 -12.51 -1.23
N PHE A 70 -1.01 -11.83 -0.18
CA PHE A 70 -1.43 -10.49 0.20
C PHE A 70 -0.24 -9.54 0.16
N GLU A 71 -0.35 -8.44 -0.60
CA GLU A 71 0.68 -7.43 -0.75
C GLU A 71 0.09 -6.02 -0.64
N VAL A 72 0.83 -5.11 -0.01
CA VAL A 72 0.45 -3.71 0.17
C VAL A 72 1.43 -2.81 -0.57
N VAL A 73 0.92 -1.87 -1.33
CA VAL A 73 1.69 -0.83 -2.01
C VAL A 73 1.29 0.52 -1.45
N ILE A 74 2.21 1.20 -0.76
CA ILE A 74 2.03 2.60 -0.39
C ILE A 74 2.58 3.44 -1.55
N VAL A 75 1.72 4.26 -2.16
CA VAL A 75 2.14 5.19 -3.22
C VAL A 75 2.09 6.61 -2.66
N SER A 76 3.27 7.22 -2.49
CA SER A 76 3.44 8.59 -2.00
C SER A 76 3.57 9.57 -3.16
N ASP A 77 2.73 10.59 -3.19
CA ASP A 77 2.59 11.55 -4.28
C ASP A 77 3.53 12.77 -4.15
N GLY A 78 4.79 12.56 -4.51
CA GLY A 78 5.81 13.60 -4.58
C GLY A 78 6.77 13.58 -3.39
N ARG A 79 8.06 13.45 -3.69
CA ARG A 79 9.12 13.28 -2.69
C ARG A 79 9.24 14.50 -1.78
N ARG A 80 9.09 15.70 -2.37
CA ARG A 80 9.25 16.98 -1.65
C ARG A 80 8.04 17.32 -0.78
N GLN A 81 6.88 16.75 -1.09
CA GLN A 81 5.62 16.97 -0.38
C GLN A 81 5.42 15.96 0.76
N CYS A 82 6.06 14.80 0.66
CA CYS A 82 6.01 13.77 1.68
C CYS A 82 6.49 14.28 3.04
N ASN A 83 5.74 13.96 4.09
CA ASN A 83 6.05 14.37 5.45
C ASN A 83 7.37 13.72 5.94
N PRO A 84 8.38 14.50 6.38
CA PRO A 84 9.65 13.95 6.85
C PRO A 84 9.52 12.98 8.02
N ALA A 85 8.60 13.24 8.96
CA ALA A 85 8.36 12.35 10.10
C ALA A 85 7.75 11.01 9.67
N THR A 86 6.96 11.01 8.59
CA THR A 86 6.42 9.79 7.99
C THR A 86 7.50 9.00 7.26
N LEU A 87 8.46 9.66 6.60
CA LEU A 87 9.64 9.01 6.03
C LEU A 87 10.54 8.38 7.11
N GLU A 88 10.73 9.06 8.24
CA GLU A 88 11.46 8.51 9.39
C GLU A 88 10.75 7.27 9.96
N TYR A 89 9.42 7.34 10.12
CA TYR A 89 8.62 6.18 10.52
C TYR A 89 8.78 5.00 9.55
N LEU A 90 8.69 5.24 8.24
CA LEU A 90 8.91 4.22 7.20
C LEU A 90 10.33 3.65 7.23
N SER A 91 11.33 4.48 7.53
CA SER A 91 12.72 4.05 7.71
C SER A 91 12.84 3.09 8.90
N GLY A 92 12.19 3.40 10.02
CA GLY A 92 12.09 2.52 11.19
C GLY A 92 11.43 1.16 10.91
N LEU A 93 10.52 1.10 9.93
CA LEU A 93 9.92 -0.14 9.44
C LEU A 93 10.78 -0.89 8.41
N GLY A 94 11.89 -0.29 7.95
CA GLY A 94 12.72 -0.82 6.87
C GLY A 94 12.05 -0.73 5.50
N LEU A 95 11.20 0.28 5.30
CA LEU A 95 10.49 0.60 4.05
C LEU A 95 11.02 1.85 3.36
N PHE A 96 11.99 2.55 3.95
CA PHE A 96 12.62 3.71 3.35
C PHE A 96 14.09 3.79 3.75
N ASN A 97 14.94 4.25 2.84
CA ASN A 97 16.32 4.63 3.14
C ASN A 97 16.64 5.92 2.40
N GLY A 98 16.79 7.01 3.16
CA GLY A 98 17.07 8.33 2.61
C GLY A 98 18.47 8.43 1.99
N GLU A 99 19.47 7.74 2.54
CA GLU A 99 20.85 7.76 2.03
C GLU A 99 20.90 7.14 0.63
N HIS A 100 20.38 5.91 0.46
CA HIS A 100 20.32 5.25 -0.85
C HIS A 100 19.54 6.05 -1.88
N MET A 101 18.46 6.73 -1.45
CA MET A 101 17.68 7.60 -2.33
C MET A 101 18.50 8.80 -2.81
N LEU A 102 19.22 9.47 -1.91
CA LEU A 102 20.06 10.61 -2.24
C LEU A 102 21.23 10.21 -3.15
N GLU A 103 21.91 9.10 -2.85
CA GLU A 103 22.97 8.54 -3.71
C GLU A 103 22.46 8.27 -5.14
N ALA A 104 21.24 7.75 -5.29
CA ALA A 104 20.67 7.51 -6.61
C ALA A 104 20.35 8.82 -7.37
N LEU A 105 19.88 9.85 -6.66
CA LEU A 105 19.61 11.17 -7.24
C LEU A 105 20.90 11.87 -7.70
N GLU A 106 22.03 11.63 -7.04
CA GLU A 106 23.34 12.12 -7.50
C GLU A 106 23.78 11.46 -8.82
N VAL A 107 23.34 10.22 -9.07
CA VAL A 107 23.66 9.48 -10.30
C VAL A 107 22.72 9.84 -11.44
N SER A 108 21.43 10.05 -11.17
CA SER A 108 20.44 10.36 -12.21
C SER A 108 19.30 11.23 -11.70
N GLU A 109 19.10 12.37 -12.37
CA GLU A 109 17.94 13.24 -12.18
C GLU A 109 16.68 12.74 -12.92
N GLN A 110 16.77 11.65 -13.69
CA GLN A 110 15.65 11.11 -14.47
C GLN A 110 14.79 10.11 -13.68
N ILE A 111 15.08 9.92 -12.39
CA ILE A 111 14.32 9.02 -11.52
C ILE A 111 12.90 9.56 -11.37
N THR A 112 11.91 8.75 -11.73
CA THR A 112 10.50 9.09 -11.63
C THR A 112 9.85 8.55 -10.37
N LEU A 113 10.39 7.44 -9.84
CA LEU A 113 9.87 6.77 -8.65
C LEU A 113 11.00 6.09 -7.87
N HIS A 114 11.00 6.23 -6.55
CA HIS A 114 11.85 5.49 -5.63
C HIS A 114 11.06 4.33 -5.00
N MET A 115 11.44 3.09 -5.32
CA MET A 115 10.75 1.91 -4.85
C MET A 115 11.55 1.18 -3.77
N PHE A 116 10.90 0.88 -2.66
CA PHE A 116 11.46 0.14 -1.54
C PHE A 116 10.60 -1.07 -1.21
N GLU A 117 11.21 -2.25 -1.14
CA GLU A 117 10.50 -3.50 -0.92
C GLU A 117 10.98 -4.17 0.36
N SER A 118 10.03 -4.53 1.22
CA SER A 118 10.31 -5.24 2.47
C SER A 118 9.14 -6.13 2.88
N THR A 119 9.44 -7.16 3.67
CA THR A 119 8.40 -7.90 4.40
C THR A 119 8.54 -7.52 5.85
N VAL A 120 7.50 -6.89 6.41
CA VAL A 120 7.52 -6.34 7.76
C VAL A 120 6.63 -7.15 8.69
N ILE A 121 6.95 -7.16 9.98
CA ILE A 121 6.11 -7.76 11.02
C ILE A 121 5.75 -6.65 11.99
N LEU A 122 4.55 -6.08 11.83
CA LEU A 122 4.04 -5.03 12.71
C LEU A 122 3.50 -5.62 14.02
N LYS A 123 3.48 -4.80 15.06
CA LYS A 123 2.91 -5.15 16.38
C LYS A 123 1.57 -4.44 16.58
N ASP A 124 0.66 -5.11 17.26
CA ASP A 124 -0.60 -4.52 17.70
C ASP A 124 -0.40 -3.63 18.95
N SER A 125 -1.51 -3.10 19.49
CA SER A 125 -1.49 -2.28 20.71
C SER A 125 -1.09 -3.05 21.98
N LEU A 126 -1.11 -4.38 21.95
CA LEU A 126 -0.71 -5.27 23.04
C LEU A 126 0.72 -5.81 22.84
N ASN A 127 1.49 -5.27 21.89
CA ASN A 127 2.81 -5.73 21.50
C ASN A 127 2.85 -7.17 20.93
N ILE A 128 1.72 -7.70 20.48
CA ILE A 128 1.62 -8.99 19.81
C ILE A 128 1.95 -8.82 18.33
N HIS A 129 2.76 -9.73 17.78
CA HIS A 129 3.14 -9.72 16.37
C HIS A 129 1.98 -10.14 15.46
N HIS A 130 1.68 -9.30 14.47
CA HIS A 130 0.82 -9.65 13.34
C HIS A 130 1.51 -10.64 12.39
N LYS A 131 0.77 -11.13 11.38
CA LYS A 131 1.37 -11.93 10.30
C LYS A 131 2.31 -11.08 9.42
N PRO A 132 3.31 -11.70 8.75
CA PRO A 132 4.22 -10.97 7.87
C PRO A 132 3.47 -10.27 6.74
N LEU A 133 3.71 -8.98 6.56
CA LEU A 133 3.08 -8.16 5.52
C LEU A 133 4.10 -7.83 4.43
N GLN A 134 3.82 -8.24 3.19
CA GLN A 134 4.64 -7.89 2.03
C GLN A 134 4.30 -6.47 1.62
N MET A 135 5.30 -5.60 1.56
CA MET A 135 5.10 -4.17 1.36
C MET A 135 6.05 -3.60 0.31
N ILE A 136 5.48 -2.72 -0.50
CA ILE A 136 6.18 -1.83 -1.41
C ILE A 136 5.89 -0.40 -0.94
N PHE A 137 6.94 0.40 -0.71
CA PHE A 137 6.82 1.84 -0.61
C PHE A 137 7.33 2.47 -1.90
N ALA A 138 6.45 3.16 -2.61
CA ALA A 138 6.67 3.77 -3.90
C ALA A 138 6.56 5.29 -3.75
N LEU A 139 7.70 5.98 -3.69
CA LEU A 139 7.78 7.42 -3.52
C LEU A 139 8.03 8.09 -4.87
N LYS A 140 7.01 8.78 -5.40
CA LYS A 140 7.13 9.51 -6.67
C LYS A 140 8.06 10.70 -6.51
N GLU A 141 8.87 10.99 -7.52
CA GLU A 141 9.71 12.18 -7.50
C GLU A 141 8.84 13.45 -7.57
N ASP A 142 7.94 13.49 -8.55
CA ASP A 142 7.02 14.60 -8.78
C ASP A 142 5.59 14.30 -8.27
N ASN A 143 4.87 15.36 -7.89
CA ASN A 143 3.45 15.29 -7.60
C ASN A 143 2.65 15.25 -8.91
N GLY A 144 1.86 14.18 -9.08
CA GLY A 144 0.97 13.96 -10.23
C GLY A 144 -0.50 13.82 -9.84
N GLY A 145 -0.83 13.97 -8.55
CA GLY A 145 -2.16 13.75 -8.02
C GLY A 145 -2.50 12.27 -7.79
N LYS A 146 -3.63 12.05 -7.10
CA LYS A 146 -4.15 10.72 -6.74
C LYS A 146 -4.39 9.80 -7.95
N LEU A 147 -4.90 10.35 -9.06
CA LEU A 147 -5.13 9.58 -10.29
C LEU A 147 -3.83 9.04 -10.87
N ASP A 148 -2.75 9.83 -10.84
CA ASP A 148 -1.43 9.36 -11.28
C ASP A 148 -0.86 8.32 -10.30
N SER A 149 -1.09 8.46 -9.00
CA SER A 149 -0.71 7.44 -8.01
C SER A 149 -1.43 6.10 -8.25
N HIS A 150 -2.73 6.13 -8.62
CA HIS A 150 -3.44 4.93 -9.06
C HIS A 150 -2.97 4.41 -10.42
N ARG A 151 -2.56 5.29 -11.34
CA ARG A 151 -1.94 4.88 -12.61
C ARG A 151 -0.66 4.08 -12.38
N TRP A 152 0.22 4.54 -11.48
CA TRP A 152 1.38 3.75 -11.02
C TRP A 152 0.94 2.40 -10.46
N PHE A 153 -0.07 2.39 -9.60
CA PHE A 153 -0.58 1.16 -9.01
C PHE A 153 -1.04 0.13 -10.05
N PHE A 154 -1.94 0.52 -10.95
CA PHE A 154 -2.54 -0.41 -11.91
C PHE A 154 -1.58 -0.77 -13.05
N ASN A 155 -0.89 0.21 -13.64
CA ASN A 155 -0.09 -0.01 -14.85
C ASN A 155 1.32 -0.54 -14.56
N ALA A 156 1.85 -0.37 -13.35
CA ALA A 156 3.15 -0.93 -12.95
C ALA A 156 2.99 -2.18 -12.07
N PHE A 157 2.43 -2.03 -10.87
CA PHE A 157 2.47 -3.09 -9.85
C PHE A 157 1.43 -4.18 -10.09
N ALA A 158 0.17 -3.81 -10.32
CA ALA A 158 -0.91 -4.77 -10.60
C ALA A 158 -0.71 -5.45 -11.96
N ALA A 159 -0.19 -4.72 -12.96
CA ALA A 159 0.17 -5.29 -14.25
C ALA A 159 1.16 -6.45 -14.14
N GLN A 160 2.11 -6.38 -13.19
CA GLN A 160 3.11 -7.44 -13.00
C GLN A 160 2.65 -8.55 -12.05
N THR A 161 2.00 -8.20 -10.93
CA THR A 161 1.54 -9.18 -9.95
C THR A 161 0.27 -9.92 -10.39
N ARG A 162 -0.51 -9.32 -11.30
CA ARG A 162 -1.79 -9.82 -11.82
C ARG A 162 -2.71 -10.33 -10.69
N PRO A 163 -3.01 -9.48 -9.69
CA PRO A 163 -3.85 -9.86 -8.58
C PRO A 163 -5.28 -10.12 -9.07
N GLU A 164 -6.00 -10.98 -8.36
CA GLU A 164 -7.41 -11.25 -8.59
C GLU A 164 -8.29 -10.15 -7.99
N TYR A 165 -7.86 -9.59 -6.85
CA TYR A 165 -8.56 -8.55 -6.12
C TYR A 165 -7.62 -7.37 -5.82
N THR A 166 -8.11 -6.17 -6.08
CA THR A 166 -7.43 -4.93 -5.69
C THR A 166 -8.25 -4.14 -4.68
N PHE A 167 -7.61 -3.62 -3.64
CA PHE A 167 -8.26 -2.79 -2.62
C PHE A 167 -7.63 -1.41 -2.62
N LEU A 168 -8.45 -0.36 -2.63
CA LEU A 168 -8.00 1.03 -2.67
C LEU A 168 -8.28 1.68 -1.32
N LEU A 169 -7.24 2.17 -0.66
CA LEU A 169 -7.31 2.87 0.62
C LEU A 169 -6.53 4.18 0.55
N ASP A 170 -7.01 5.18 1.28
CA ASP A 170 -6.23 6.39 1.57
C ASP A 170 -5.58 6.29 2.95
N VAL A 171 -4.42 6.92 3.13
CA VAL A 171 -3.86 7.11 4.47
C VAL A 171 -4.86 7.85 5.36
N GLY A 172 -4.92 7.45 6.64
CA GLY A 172 -5.92 7.94 7.59
C GLY A 172 -7.17 7.06 7.65
N THR A 173 -7.47 6.30 6.59
CA THR A 173 -8.55 5.30 6.62
C THR A 173 -8.17 4.12 7.49
N LYS A 174 -9.00 3.79 8.49
CA LYS A 174 -8.82 2.61 9.33
C LYS A 174 -9.86 1.56 8.96
N PRO A 175 -9.50 0.52 8.20
CA PRO A 175 -10.38 -0.62 8.01
C PRO A 175 -10.85 -1.19 9.34
N SER A 176 -12.16 -1.47 9.43
CA SER A 176 -12.73 -2.29 10.49
C SER A 176 -12.10 -3.68 10.47
N ARG A 177 -12.23 -4.42 11.58
CA ARG A 177 -11.50 -5.67 11.84
C ARG A 177 -11.56 -6.66 10.67
N ASP A 178 -12.72 -6.77 10.03
CA ASP A 178 -13.04 -7.70 8.93
C ASP A 178 -13.51 -6.99 7.65
N ALA A 179 -13.26 -5.68 7.50
CA ALA A 179 -13.76 -4.92 6.36
C ALA A 179 -13.22 -5.42 5.02
N ILE A 180 -11.90 -5.56 4.89
CA ILE A 180 -11.27 -6.05 3.64
C ILE A 180 -11.66 -7.51 3.40
N TRP A 181 -11.75 -8.32 4.47
CA TRP A 181 -12.21 -9.70 4.36
C TRP A 181 -13.63 -9.80 3.79
N LYS A 182 -14.57 -8.98 4.29
CA LYS A 182 -15.96 -9.00 3.80
C LYS A 182 -16.10 -8.56 2.34
N LEU A 183 -15.30 -7.57 1.93
CA LEU A 183 -15.25 -7.15 0.52
C LEU A 183 -14.71 -8.26 -0.37
N TYR A 184 -13.65 -8.94 0.08
CA TYR A 184 -13.10 -10.12 -0.59
C TYR A 184 -14.12 -11.27 -0.67
N GLU A 185 -14.75 -11.62 0.46
CA GLU A 185 -15.75 -12.68 0.57
C GLU A 185 -16.95 -12.42 -0.35
N ALA A 186 -17.46 -11.18 -0.41
CA ALA A 186 -18.56 -10.83 -1.31
C ALA A 186 -18.21 -11.07 -2.80
N MET A 187 -16.98 -10.75 -3.21
CA MET A 187 -16.54 -10.98 -4.61
C MET A 187 -16.14 -12.43 -4.90
N GLU A 188 -15.81 -13.22 -3.87
CA GLU A 188 -15.61 -14.67 -4.02
C GLU A 188 -16.95 -15.42 -4.09
N ASP A 189 -17.95 -14.97 -3.34
CA ASP A 189 -19.28 -15.59 -3.26
C ASP A 189 -20.11 -15.39 -4.55
N ASP A 190 -19.90 -14.28 -5.25
CA ASP A 190 -20.63 -13.94 -6.48
C ASP A 190 -19.68 -13.44 -7.59
N THR A 191 -19.51 -14.27 -8.61
CA THR A 191 -18.65 -13.99 -9.76
C THR A 191 -19.16 -12.85 -10.66
N ASP A 192 -20.41 -12.44 -10.52
CA ASP A 192 -20.99 -11.32 -11.27
C ASP A 192 -20.66 -9.95 -10.62
N ILE A 193 -20.06 -9.93 -9.42
CA ILE A 193 -19.66 -8.71 -8.73
C ILE A 193 -18.31 -8.20 -9.27
N GLY A 194 -18.36 -7.09 -10.02
CA GLY A 194 -17.17 -6.39 -10.51
C GLY A 194 -16.50 -5.44 -9.50
N GLY A 195 -17.13 -5.18 -8.36
CA GLY A 195 -16.57 -4.32 -7.31
C GLY A 195 -17.52 -4.10 -6.14
N CYS A 196 -16.94 -3.80 -4.98
CA CYS A 196 -17.66 -3.52 -3.74
C CYS A 196 -17.01 -2.36 -2.98
N CYS A 197 -17.78 -1.69 -2.13
CA CYS A 197 -17.32 -0.56 -1.34
C CYS A 197 -17.81 -0.69 0.12
N GLY A 198 -16.97 -0.26 1.06
CA GLY A 198 -17.34 -0.16 2.47
C GLY A 198 -17.95 1.21 2.80
N GLU A 199 -18.68 1.28 3.91
CA GLU A 199 -19.17 2.55 4.45
C GLU A 199 -18.03 3.30 5.17
N ILE A 200 -17.93 4.61 4.94
CA ILE A 200 -16.93 5.48 5.58
C ILE A 200 -17.62 6.29 6.67
N THR A 201 -17.05 6.25 7.88
CA THR A 201 -17.42 7.14 8.97
C THR A 201 -16.22 7.95 9.42
N THR A 202 -16.42 9.24 9.70
CA THR A 202 -15.38 10.07 10.31
C THR A 202 -15.39 9.90 11.82
N LEU A 203 -14.24 10.06 12.47
CA LEU A 203 -14.20 10.13 13.92
C LEU A 203 -14.68 11.51 14.38
N GLY A 204 -15.76 11.54 15.16
CA GLY A 204 -16.27 12.77 15.78
C GLY A 204 -17.48 13.39 15.09
N SER A 205 -17.94 12.88 13.94
CA SER A 205 -19.19 13.34 13.32
C SER A 205 -20.39 12.55 13.83
N ALA A 206 -20.76 12.76 15.10
CA ALA A 206 -22.15 12.49 15.49
C ALA A 206 -23.13 13.49 14.82
N HIS A 207 -22.65 14.64 14.32
CA HIS A 207 -23.52 15.75 13.92
C HIS A 207 -23.00 16.67 12.80
N ILE A 208 -22.34 16.18 11.75
CA ILE A 208 -22.06 17.03 10.57
C ILE A 208 -22.39 16.28 9.28
N ASN A 209 -23.19 16.97 8.47
CA ASN A 209 -23.87 16.57 7.25
C ASN A 209 -23.08 15.56 6.37
N PRO A 210 -23.67 14.41 5.96
CA PRO A 210 -23.01 13.39 5.13
C PRO A 210 -22.40 13.93 3.81
N TRP A 211 -22.88 15.06 3.30
CA TRP A 211 -22.31 15.72 2.12
C TRP A 211 -20.89 16.26 2.32
N VAL A 212 -20.52 16.66 3.55
CA VAL A 212 -19.19 17.18 3.86
C VAL A 212 -18.18 16.06 4.09
N ALA A 213 -18.65 14.88 4.51
CA ALA A 213 -17.80 13.71 4.71
C ALA A 213 -17.47 12.95 3.41
N ALA A 214 -18.15 13.27 2.31
CA ALA A 214 -18.00 12.61 1.01
C ALA A 214 -17.09 13.36 0.01
N GLN A 215 -16.50 14.50 0.41
CA GLN A 215 -15.61 15.33 -0.41
C GLN A 215 -14.14 15.09 -0.09
#